data_AF-A0A947IIS1-F1
#
_entry.id   AF-A0A947IIS1-F1
#
_cell.length_a   1.000
_cell.length_b   1.000
_cell.length_c   1.000
_cell.angle_alpha   90.00
_cell.angle_beta   90.00
_cell.angle_gamma   90.00
#
_symmetry.space_group_name_H-M   'P 1'
#
loop_
_entity.id
_entity.type
_entity.pdbx_description
1 polymer ?
#
loop_
_entity_poly.entity_id
_entity_poly.type
_entity_poly.pdbx_seq_one_letter_code
_entity_poly.pdbx_strand_id
1 'polypeptide(L)'
;MSLRIKIWIVSAQILIGLLGIMLIGLYTVRYTSNQDNAARVEQLLNSTYATVIQMEQMAARGEMDDETAKKIATTLLRNNIYHKSEYVYVADEKLNFVAAPLDPQIHGTSFHEF
;
A
#
# COMPACT_ATOMS: atom_id res chain seq x y z
N MET A 1 57.36 -12.65 -5.83
CA MET A 1 55.99 -13.21 -5.81
C MET A 1 55.75 -14.02 -7.07
N SER A 2 55.30 -15.28 -6.97
CA SER A 2 55.12 -16.14 -8.14
C SER A 2 53.92 -15.70 -8.99
N LEU A 3 53.94 -16.02 -10.30
CA LEU A 3 52.86 -15.68 -11.23
C LEU A 3 51.50 -16.22 -10.76
N ARG A 4 51.48 -17.38 -10.11
CA ARG A 4 50.27 -17.97 -9.52
C ARG A 4 49.61 -17.06 -8.48
N ILE A 5 50.41 -16.48 -7.57
CA ILE A 5 49.89 -15.59 -6.53
C ILE A 5 49.34 -14.30 -7.16
N LYS A 6 49.99 -13.76 -8.20
CA LYS A 6 49.48 -12.58 -8.94
C LYS A 6 48.09 -12.82 -9.52
N ILE A 7 47.88 -13.99 -10.13
CA ILE A 7 46.58 -14.37 -10.71
C ILE A 7 45.51 -14.48 -9.62
N TRP A 8 45.81 -15.14 -8.50
CA TRP A 8 44.87 -15.28 -7.39
C TRP A 8 44.43 -13.93 -6.80
N ILE A 9 45.35 -12.97 -6.66
CA ILE A 9 45.02 -11.63 -6.17
C ILE A 9 44.02 -10.94 -7.12
N VAL A 10 44.30 -10.95 -8.42
CA VAL A 10 43.42 -10.32 -9.42
C VAL A 10 42.04 -10.98 -9.44
N SER A 11 41.98 -12.32 -9.41
CA SER A 11 40.71 -13.05 -9.35
C SER A 11 39.91 -12.74 -8.09
N ALA A 12 40.57 -12.64 -6.93
CA ALA A 12 39.92 -12.25 -5.69
C ALA A 12 39.38 -10.82 -5.75
N GLN A 13 40.14 -9.88 -6.32
CA GLN A 13 39.68 -8.50 -6.50
C GLN A 13 38.44 -8.41 -7.41
N ILE A 14 38.43 -9.16 -8.52
CA ILE A 14 37.27 -9.22 -9.41
C ILE A 14 36.05 -9.79 -8.66
N LEU A 15 36.24 -10.90 -7.93
CA LEU A 15 35.16 -11.50 -7.15
C LEU A 15 34.61 -10.53 -6.09
N ILE A 16 35.49 -9.85 -5.36
CA ILE A 16 35.09 -8.83 -4.39
C ILE A 16 34.32 -7.69 -5.06
N GLY A 17 34.76 -7.24 -6.24
CA GLY A 17 34.04 -6.23 -7.03
C GLY A 17 32.63 -6.68 -7.41
N LEU A 18 32.48 -7.92 -7.89
CA LEU A 18 31.19 -8.49 -8.25
C LEU A 18 30.26 -8.63 -7.04
N LEU A 19 30.79 -9.11 -5.90
CA LEU A 19 30.05 -9.20 -4.64
C LEU A 19 29.63 -7.82 -4.14
N GLY A 20 30.52 -6.82 -4.25
CA GLY A 20 30.23 -5.44 -3.89
C GLY A 20 29.07 -4.85 -4.70
N ILE A 21 29.10 -5.01 -6.04
CA ILE A 21 28.00 -4.56 -6.91
C ILE A 21 26.71 -5.28 -6.57
N MET A 22 26.75 -6.60 -6.33
CA MET A 22 25.57 -7.37 -5.95
C MET A 22 24.96 -6.89 -4.63
N LEU A 23 25.77 -6.65 -3.60
CA LEU A 23 25.30 -6.17 -2.30
C LEU A 23 24.70 -4.76 -2.38
N ILE A 24 25.34 -3.85 -3.13
CA ILE A 24 24.82 -2.50 -3.35
C ILE A 24 23.50 -2.57 -4.14
N GLY A 25 23.46 -3.37 -5.21
CA GLY A 25 22.24 -3.56 -6.00
C GLY A 25 21.08 -4.10 -5.17
N LEU A 26 21.34 -5.11 -4.34
CA LEU A 26 20.33 -5.69 -3.43
C LEU A 26 19.83 -4.66 -2.41
N TYR A 27 20.74 -3.90 -1.81
CA TYR A 27 20.38 -2.84 -0.87
C TYR A 27 19.52 -1.76 -1.54
N THR A 28 19.92 -1.31 -2.72
CA THR A 28 19.19 -0.29 -3.49
C THR A 28 17.78 -0.77 -3.83
N VAL A 29 17.62 -1.98 -4.38
CA VAL A 29 16.30 -2.53 -4.71
C VAL A 29 15.42 -2.62 -3.46
N ARG A 30 15.96 -3.12 -2.34
CA ARG A 30 15.21 -3.19 -1.09
C ARG A 30 14.78 -1.80 -0.61
N TYR A 31 15.69 -0.83 -0.64
CA TYR A 31 15.41 0.53 -0.20
C TYR A 31 14.33 1.19 -1.06
N THR A 32 14.48 1.15 -2.39
CA THR A 32 13.52 1.77 -3.31
C THR A 32 12.17 1.05 -3.29
N SER A 33 12.13 -0.29 -3.23
CA SER A 33 10.88 -1.03 -3.12
C SER A 33 10.10 -0.69 -1.85
N ASN A 34 10.78 -0.54 -0.71
CA ASN A 34 10.12 -0.14 0.53
C ASN A 34 9.57 1.29 0.43
N GLN A 35 10.32 2.21 -0.17
CA GLN A 35 9.89 3.58 -0.40
C GLN A 35 8.67 3.64 -1.33
N ASP A 36 8.72 2.92 -2.45
CA ASP A 36 7.63 2.85 -3.43
C ASP A 36 6.37 2.21 -2.82
N ASN A 37 6.53 1.18 -1.99
CA ASN A 37 5.42 0.54 -1.28
C ASN A 37 4.76 1.51 -0.30
N ALA A 38 5.54 2.25 0.48
CA ALA A 38 5.01 3.24 1.42
C ALA A 38 4.24 4.35 0.69
N ALA A 39 4.84 4.93 -0.36
CA ALA A 39 4.21 5.97 -1.18
C ALA A 39 2.91 5.47 -1.85
N ARG A 40 2.91 4.22 -2.30
CA ARG A 40 1.72 3.59 -2.86
C ARG A 40 0.61 3.48 -1.82
N VAL A 41 0.88 2.93 -0.64
CA VAL A 41 -0.12 2.80 0.44
C VAL A 41 -0.69 4.17 0.82
N GLU A 42 0.16 5.19 0.94
CA GLU A 42 -0.26 6.56 1.19
C GLU A 42 -1.19 7.08 0.08
N GLN A 43 -0.84 6.86 -1.19
CA GLN A 43 -1.68 7.25 -2.31
C GLN A 43 -3.05 6.52 -2.30
N LEU A 44 -3.08 5.24 -1.96
CA LEU A 44 -4.33 4.47 -1.85
C LEU A 44 -5.24 5.03 -0.74
N LEU A 45 -4.64 5.36 0.41
CA LEU A 45 -5.36 5.97 1.52
C LEU A 45 -5.89 7.37 1.14
N ASN A 46 -5.05 8.22 0.53
CA ASN A 46 -5.43 9.56 0.09
C ASN A 46 -6.53 9.52 -0.96
N SER A 47 -6.48 8.58 -1.91
CA SER A 47 -7.54 8.39 -2.91
C SER A 47 -8.87 7.95 -2.28
N THR A 48 -8.80 7.05 -1.30
CA THR A 48 -9.97 6.59 -0.53
C THR A 48 -10.57 7.76 0.26
N TYR A 49 -9.74 8.51 0.98
CA TYR A 49 -10.12 9.70 1.72
C TYR A 49 -10.75 10.77 0.82
N ALA A 50 -10.14 11.08 -0.32
CA ALA A 50 -10.66 12.06 -1.27
C ALA A 50 -12.05 11.68 -1.80
N THR A 51 -12.30 10.38 -1.98
CA THR A 51 -13.63 9.88 -2.39
C THR A 51 -14.69 10.18 -1.33
N VAL A 52 -14.37 9.95 -0.05
CA VAL A 52 -15.28 10.27 1.07
C VAL A 52 -15.53 11.78 1.13
N ILE A 53 -14.48 12.60 1.12
CA ILE A 53 -14.59 14.06 1.15
C ILE A 53 -15.42 14.60 0.00
N GLN A 54 -15.26 14.06 -1.21
CA GLN A 54 -16.05 14.49 -2.36
C GLN A 54 -17.55 14.23 -2.13
N MET A 55 -17.92 13.08 -1.58
CA MET A 55 -19.33 12.75 -1.27
C MET A 55 -19.88 13.64 -0.16
N GLU A 56 -19.10 13.90 0.90
CA GLU A 56 -19.48 14.83 1.96
C GLU A 56 -19.70 16.25 1.44
N GLN A 57 -18.83 16.73 0.55
CA GLN A 57 -18.96 18.05 -0.06
C GLN A 57 -20.19 18.15 -0.97
N MET A 58 -20.53 17.09 -1.72
CA MET A 58 -21.76 17.06 -2.52
C MET A 58 -23.01 17.15 -1.65
N ALA A 59 -23.03 16.43 -0.52
CA ALA A 59 -24.10 16.54 0.46
C ALA A 59 -24.18 17.94 1.09
N ALA A 60 -23.03 18.52 1.46
CA ALA A 60 -22.95 19.86 2.02
C ALA A 60 -23.42 20.96 1.06
N ARG A 61 -23.27 20.76 -0.26
CA ARG A 61 -23.80 21.66 -1.30
C ARG A 61 -25.28 21.42 -1.62
N GLY A 62 -25.92 20.41 -1.01
CA GLY A 62 -27.32 20.07 -1.25
C GLY A 62 -27.58 19.37 -2.57
N GLU A 63 -26.55 18.81 -3.23
CA GLU A 63 -26.70 18.04 -4.46
C GLU A 63 -27.33 16.66 -4.21
N MET A 64 -27.20 16.15 -2.98
CA MET A 64 -27.83 14.94 -2.47
C MET A 64 -27.96 15.02 -0.94
N ASP A 65 -28.77 14.16 -0.34
CA ASP A 65 -28.81 14.02 1.12
C ASP A 65 -27.61 13.18 1.63
N ASP A 66 -27.33 13.30 2.94
CA ASP A 66 -26.21 12.63 3.61
C ASP A 66 -26.30 11.09 3.54
N GLU A 67 -27.51 10.52 3.61
CA GLU A 67 -27.72 9.07 3.55
C GLU A 67 -27.37 8.53 2.16
N THR A 68 -27.83 9.23 1.12
CA THR A 68 -27.51 8.92 -0.28
C THR A 68 -26.00 9.04 -0.53
N ALA A 69 -25.36 10.11 -0.06
CA ALA A 69 -23.91 10.29 -0.17
C ALA A 69 -23.13 9.16 0.50
N LYS A 70 -23.49 8.81 1.74
CA LYS A 70 -22.88 7.70 2.49
C LYS A 70 -23.09 6.35 1.80
N LYS A 71 -24.27 6.09 1.24
CA LYS A 71 -24.56 4.86 0.50
C LYS A 71 -23.71 4.73 -0.75
N ILE A 72 -23.56 5.81 -1.52
CA ILE A 72 -22.71 5.85 -2.71
C ILE A 72 -21.25 5.65 -2.31
N ALA A 73 -20.75 6.40 -1.33
CA ALA A 73 -19.38 6.26 -0.82
C ALA A 73 -19.09 4.82 -0.38
N THR A 74 -19.97 4.24 0.45
CA THR A 74 -19.85 2.86 0.92
C THR A 74 -19.78 1.86 -0.23
N THR A 75 -20.62 2.04 -1.25
CA THR A 75 -20.64 1.18 -2.43
C THR A 75 -19.35 1.28 -3.23
N LEU A 76 -18.83 2.49 -3.45
CA LEU A 76 -17.56 2.71 -4.13
C LEU A 76 -16.41 2.05 -3.34
N LEU A 77 -16.35 2.31 -2.04
CA LEU A 77 -15.29 1.82 -1.16
C LEU A 77 -15.29 0.31 -1.04
N ARG A 78 -16.45 -0.36 -0.99
CA ARG A 78 -16.56 -1.83 -0.97
C ARG A 78 -16.09 -2.49 -2.26
N ASN A 79 -16.09 -1.77 -3.38
CA ASN A 79 -15.61 -2.27 -4.67
C ASN A 79 -14.18 -1.80 -5.00
N ASN A 80 -13.55 -1.05 -4.10
CA ASN A 80 -12.25 -0.42 -4.32
C ASN A 80 -11.09 -1.39 -4.03
N ILE A 81 -10.92 -2.38 -4.92
CA ILE A 81 -9.87 -3.40 -4.84
C ILE A 81 -8.65 -2.92 -5.61
N TYR A 82 -7.53 -2.67 -4.92
CA TYR A 82 -6.29 -2.17 -5.51
C TYR A 82 -5.33 -3.27 -5.94
N HIS A 83 -5.26 -4.35 -5.16
CA HIS A 83 -4.49 -5.55 -5.48
C HIS A 83 -5.27 -6.79 -5.02
N LYS A 84 -4.84 -7.99 -5.46
CA LYS A 84 -5.47 -9.26 -5.07
C LYS A 84 -5.40 -9.56 -3.56
N SER A 85 -4.57 -8.82 -2.83
CA SER A 85 -4.26 -9.04 -1.42
C SER A 85 -4.16 -7.74 -0.62
N GLU A 86 -4.45 -6.58 -1.23
CA GLU A 86 -4.31 -5.28 -0.58
C GLU A 86 -5.59 -4.48 -0.83
N TYR A 87 -6.15 -3.97 0.27
CA TYR A 87 -7.34 -3.12 0.25
C TYR A 87 -7.27 -2.14 1.42
N VAL A 88 -8.00 -1.02 1.29
CA VAL A 88 -8.23 -0.09 2.39
C VAL A 88 -9.56 -0.45 3.03
N TYR A 89 -9.56 -0.73 4.33
CA TYR A 89 -10.80 -0.87 5.09
C TYR A 89 -11.24 0.50 5.62
N VAL A 90 -12.54 0.66 5.80
CA VAL A 90 -13.14 1.87 6.38
C VAL A 90 -14.05 1.45 7.52
N ALA A 91 -13.91 2.11 8.66
CA ALA A 91 -14.76 1.92 9.82
C ALA A 91 -15.52 3.22 10.13
N ASP A 92 -16.70 3.09 10.74
CA ASP A 92 -17.46 4.24 11.22
C ASP A 92 -16.91 4.77 12.55
N GLU A 93 -17.52 5.83 13.07
CA GLU A 93 -17.19 6.45 14.35
C GLU A 93 -17.30 5.51 15.57
N LYS A 94 -18.03 4.39 15.44
CA LYS A 94 -18.18 3.35 16.47
C LYS A 94 -17.23 2.18 16.23
N LEU A 95 -16.30 2.33 15.28
CA LEU A 95 -15.37 1.30 14.84
C LEU A 95 -16.08 0.05 14.30
N ASN A 96 -17.22 0.19 13.61
CA ASN A 96 -17.79 -0.90 12.83
C ASN A 96 -17.29 -0.85 11.40
N PHE A 97 -16.97 -2.01 10.81
CA PHE A 97 -16.48 -2.06 9.43
C PHE A 97 -17.58 -1.66 8.44
N VAL A 98 -17.38 -0.54 7.76
CA VAL A 98 -18.27 -0.03 6.71
C VAL A 98 -17.91 -0.64 5.35
N ALA A 99 -16.61 -0.70 5.05
CA ALA A 99 -16.08 -1.27 3.81
C ALA A 99 -14.82 -2.08 4.07
N ALA A 100 -14.79 -3.29 3.50
CA ALA A 100 -13.64 -4.18 3.44
C ALA A 100 -13.76 -5.01 2.14
N PRO A 101 -13.19 -4.56 1.01
CA PRO A 101 -13.43 -5.16 -0.30
C PRO A 101 -13.10 -6.65 -0.45
N LEU A 102 -12.02 -7.11 0.19
CA LEU A 102 -11.62 -8.52 0.14
C LEU A 102 -12.29 -9.37 1.23
N ASP A 103 -12.93 -8.73 2.22
CA ASP A 103 -13.55 -9.39 3.37
C ASP A 103 -14.99 -8.90 3.57
N PRO A 104 -15.92 -9.21 2.66
CA PRO A 104 -17.31 -8.75 2.77
C PRO A 104 -18.03 -9.28 4.02
N GLN A 105 -17.60 -10.42 4.57
CA GLN A 105 -18.22 -11.02 5.75
C GLN A 105 -18.12 -10.17 7.03
N ILE A 106 -17.16 -9.24 7.13
CA ILE A 106 -16.98 -8.42 8.34
C ILE A 106 -17.77 -7.11 8.28
N HIS A 107 -18.45 -6.79 7.17
CA HIS A 107 -19.19 -5.53 7.05
C HIS A 107 -20.31 -5.46 8.10
N GLY A 108 -20.31 -4.39 8.90
CA GLY A 108 -21.24 -4.17 10.01
C GLY A 108 -20.82 -4.79 11.34
N THR A 109 -19.74 -5.57 11.38
CA THR A 109 -19.16 -6.11 12.62
C THR A 109 -18.27 -5.08 13.31
N SER A 110 -18.08 -5.22 14.62
CA SER A 110 -17.22 -4.31 15.39
C SER A 110 -15.75 -4.68 15.21
N PHE A 111 -14.89 -3.67 15.12
CA PHE A 111 -13.44 -3.83 15.12
C PHE A 111 -12.93 -4.55 16.38
N HIS A 112 -13.64 -4.46 17.51
CA HIS A 112 -13.23 -5.11 18.77
C HIS A 112 -13.45 -6.63 18.80
N GLU A 113 -14.12 -7.20 17.81
CA GLU A 113 -14.35 -8.65 17.71
C GLU A 113 -13.18 -9.41 17.07
N PHE A 114 -12.10 -8.70 16.70
CA PHE A 114 -10.91 -9.21 16.00
C PHE A 114 -9.62 -8.72 16.68
#